data_AF-A0A925RY80-F1
#
_entry.id   AF-A0A925RY80-F1
#
_cell.length_a   1.000
_cell.length_b   1.000
_cell.length_c   1.000
_cell.angle_alpha   90.00
_cell.angle_beta   90.00
_cell.angle_gamma   90.00
#
_symmetry.space_group_name_H-M   'P 1'
#
loop_
_entity.id
_entity.type
_entity.pdbx_description
1 polymer ?
#
loop_
_entity_poly.entity_id
_entity_poly.type
_entity_poly.pdbx_seq_one_letter_code
_entity_poly.pdbx_strand_id
1 'polypeptide(L)'
;HERPRWWRAALAGTAALSVIALLATFLVPVGDDGDAGDVRIHSRPLPPAEAPAATYDADTALLTHRDFELLAIDAVSEVARDPAFYAWLTARAEAQPGAGNPRSLPSDAKAPADATQTPETSDAP
;
A
#
# COMPACT_ATOMS: atom_id res chain seq x y z
N HIS A 1 -52.36 11.59 26.71
CA HIS A 1 -52.35 11.92 25.28
C HIS A 1 -52.48 10.64 24.46
N GLU A 2 -53.70 10.24 24.13
CA GLU A 2 -53.94 9.09 23.27
C GLU A 2 -53.49 9.44 21.86
N ARG A 3 -52.47 8.73 21.34
CA ARG A 3 -52.01 8.95 19.98
C ARG A 3 -53.09 8.48 19.02
N PRO A 4 -53.61 9.36 18.16
CA PRO A 4 -54.73 9.02 17.29
C PRO A 4 -54.33 7.92 16.32
N ARG A 5 -55.25 7.01 16.00
CA ARG A 5 -54.97 5.78 15.24
C ARG A 5 -54.34 6.04 13.86
N TRP A 6 -54.59 7.20 13.27
CA TRP A 6 -53.98 7.63 12.00
C TRP A 6 -52.46 7.82 12.08
N TRP A 7 -51.90 8.12 13.25
CA TRP A 7 -50.46 8.26 13.46
C TRP A 7 -49.72 6.93 13.23
N ARG A 8 -50.30 5.82 13.70
CA ARG A 8 -49.72 4.48 13.49
C ARG A 8 -49.75 4.09 12.01
N ALA A 9 -50.84 4.43 11.31
CA ALA A 9 -50.95 4.21 9.88
C ALA A 9 -49.94 5.05 9.09
N ALA A 10 -49.72 6.31 9.47
CA ALA A 10 -48.71 7.16 8.85
C ALA A 10 -47.29 6.60 9.04
N LEU A 11 -46.93 6.21 10.27
CA LEU A 11 -45.62 5.58 10.54
C LEU A 11 -45.45 4.26 9.77
N ALA A 12 -46.48 3.42 9.72
CA ALA A 12 -46.44 2.17 8.98
C ALA A 12 -46.27 2.41 7.47
N GLY A 13 -46.94 3.43 6.92
CA GLY A 13 -46.81 3.82 5.51
C GLY A 13 -45.39 4.29 5.18
N THR A 14 -44.80 5.17 6.00
CA THR A 14 -43.41 5.63 5.80
C THR A 14 -42.40 4.49 5.93
N ALA A 15 -42.59 3.60 6.92
CA ALA A 15 -41.74 2.43 7.08
C ALA A 15 -41.83 1.49 5.85
N ALA A 16 -43.04 1.23 5.36
CA ALA A 16 -43.25 0.42 4.16
C ALA A 16 -42.58 1.05 2.92
N LEU A 17 -42.75 2.36 2.71
CA LEU A 17 -42.07 3.09 1.62
C LEU A 17 -40.55 3.01 1.72
N SER A 18 -40.00 3.09 2.93
CA SER A 18 -38.55 3.01 3.15
C SER A 18 -38.01 1.62 2.82
N VAL A 19 -38.72 0.57 3.22
CA VAL A 19 -38.36 -0.82 2.89
C VAL A 19 -38.47 -1.07 1.38
N ILE A 20 -39.51 -0.56 0.73
CA ILE A 20 -39.67 -0.66 -0.73
C ILE A 20 -38.54 0.07 -1.45
N ALA A 21 -38.19 1.29 -1.04
CA ALA A 21 -37.09 2.04 -1.63
C ALA A 21 -35.74 1.31 -1.45
N LEU A 22 -35.51 0.73 -0.28
CA LEU A 22 -34.31 -0.06 0.01
C LEU A 22 -34.25 -1.32 -0.87
N LEU A 23 -35.35 -2.03 -1.03
CA LEU A 23 -35.43 -3.20 -1.92
C LEU A 23 -35.22 -2.78 -3.38
N ALA A 24 -35.78 -1.64 -3.80
CA ALA A 24 -35.60 -1.10 -5.14
C ALA A 24 -34.12 -0.83 -5.46
N THR A 25 -33.29 -0.45 -4.49
CA THR A 25 -31.84 -0.30 -4.68
C THR A 25 -31.16 -1.60 -5.13
N PHE A 26 -31.68 -2.76 -4.73
CA PHE A 26 -31.16 -4.07 -5.14
C PHE A 26 -31.81 -4.60 -6.42
N LEU A 27 -33.02 -4.15 -6.76
CA LEU A 27 -33.76 -4.59 -7.94
C LEU A 27 -33.51 -3.72 -9.17
N VAL A 28 -33.08 -2.46 -8.99
CA VAL A 28 -32.67 -1.59 -10.09
C VAL A 28 -31.19 -1.89 -10.37
N PRO A 29 -30.85 -2.61 -11.45
CA PRO A 29 -29.48 -2.68 -11.89
C PRO A 29 -29.02 -1.25 -12.18
N VAL A 30 -28.04 -0.76 -11.41
CA VAL A 30 -27.30 0.46 -11.78
C VAL A 30 -26.42 0.05 -12.97
N GLY A 31 -26.99 0.14 -14.17
CA GLY A 31 -26.33 -0.28 -15.39
C GLY A 31 -27.32 -0.62 -16.48
N ASP A 32 -27.84 0.41 -17.15
CA ASP A 32 -28.19 0.29 -18.56
C ASP A 32 -27.82 1.59 -19.27
N ASP A 33 -26.51 1.78 -19.42
CA ASP A 33 -25.93 2.58 -20.50
C ASP A 33 -25.10 1.62 -21.36
N GLY A 34 -25.80 0.75 -22.11
CA GLY A 34 -25.22 0.04 -23.25
C GLY A 34 -25.06 -1.46 -23.06
N ASP A 35 -25.78 -2.19 -23.92
CA ASP A 35 -25.44 -3.51 -24.47
C ASP A 35 -24.75 -4.48 -23.50
N ALA A 36 -25.55 -5.38 -22.92
CA ALA A 36 -25.13 -6.46 -22.03
C ALA A 36 -24.30 -7.56 -22.74
N GLY A 37 -23.32 -7.18 -23.56
CA GLY A 37 -22.43 -8.06 -24.31
C GLY A 37 -20.96 -7.66 -24.28
N ASP A 38 -20.59 -6.45 -23.85
CA ASP A 38 -19.18 -6.05 -23.88
C ASP A 38 -18.86 -4.94 -22.86
N VAL A 39 -18.55 -5.33 -21.63
CA VAL A 39 -17.87 -4.44 -20.68
C VAL A 39 -16.44 -4.26 -21.17
N ARG A 40 -16.26 -3.44 -22.22
CA ARG A 40 -14.94 -3.08 -22.72
C ARG A 40 -14.34 -2.01 -21.82
N ILE A 41 -13.26 -2.37 -21.14
CA ILE A 41 -12.40 -1.39 -20.49
C ILE A 41 -11.85 -0.46 -21.57
N HIS A 42 -12.42 0.74 -21.65
CA HIS A 42 -11.94 1.79 -22.54
C HIS A 42 -10.65 2.37 -21.96
N SER A 43 -9.51 1.97 -22.53
CA SER A 43 -8.24 2.67 -22.28
C SER A 43 -8.07 3.77 -23.32
N ARG A 44 -7.78 4.99 -22.84
CA ARG A 44 -7.31 6.08 -23.69
C ARG A 44 -5.83 6.27 -23.39
N PRO A 45 -4.94 6.26 -24.40
CA PRO A 45 -3.55 6.59 -24.16
C PRO A 45 -3.47 8.02 -23.64
N LEU A 46 -2.76 8.21 -22.53
CA LEU A 46 -2.39 9.55 -22.11
C LEU A 46 -1.50 10.15 -23.21
N PRO A 47 -1.59 11.48 -23.43
CA PRO A 47 -0.57 12.16 -24.22
C PRO A 47 0.81 11.83 -23.66
N PRO A 48 1.86 11.80 -24.50
CA PRO A 48 3.21 11.54 -24.04
C PRO A 48 3.53 12.46 -22.87
N ALA A 49 3.92 11.88 -21.74
CA ALA A 49 4.31 12.66 -20.57
C ALA A 49 5.46 13.58 -20.99
N GLU A 50 5.32 14.87 -20.70
CA GLU A 50 6.45 15.78 -20.83
C GLU A 50 7.55 15.32 -19.88
N ALA A 51 8.81 15.45 -20.34
CA ALA A 51 9.94 15.17 -19.48
C ALA A 51 9.84 16.06 -18.23
N PRO A 52 10.05 15.51 -17.03
CA PRO A 52 9.98 16.30 -15.81
C PRO A 52 10.95 17.47 -15.90
N ALA A 53 10.49 18.66 -15.52
CA ALA A 53 11.27 19.89 -15.59
C ALA A 53 12.59 19.83 -14.79
N ALA A 54 12.64 18.94 -13.79
CA ALA A 54 13.85 18.59 -13.07
C ALA A 54 13.88 17.09 -12.77
N THR A 55 14.97 16.43 -13.14
CA THR A 55 15.32 15.10 -12.65
C THR A 55 16.21 15.28 -11.43
N TYR A 56 15.66 15.08 -10.24
CA TYR A 56 16.48 14.95 -9.04
C TYR A 56 17.30 13.65 -9.13
N ASP A 57 18.51 13.65 -8.58
CA ASP A 57 19.19 12.39 -8.30
C ASP A 57 18.37 11.53 -7.32
N ALA A 58 18.69 10.24 -7.23
CA ALA A 58 17.90 9.29 -6.44
C ALA A 58 17.78 9.71 -4.97
N ASP A 59 18.84 10.27 -4.39
CA ASP A 59 18.88 10.68 -2.99
C ASP A 59 18.02 11.93 -2.76
N THR A 60 18.13 12.92 -3.64
CA THR A 60 17.35 14.16 -3.59
C THR A 60 15.87 13.90 -3.87
N ALA A 61 15.55 12.94 -4.74
CA ALA A 61 14.17 12.53 -5.00
C ALA A 61 13.50 11.92 -3.76
N LEU A 62 14.26 11.18 -2.94
CA LEU A 62 13.76 10.64 -1.68
C LEU A 62 13.56 11.74 -0.63
N LEU A 63 14.52 12.65 -0.49
CA LEU A 63 14.46 13.75 0.48
C LEU A 63 13.35 14.76 0.18
N THR A 64 13.02 14.96 -1.10
CA THR A 64 11.98 15.90 -1.54
C THR A 64 10.61 15.25 -1.69
N HIS A 65 10.49 13.95 -1.39
CA HIS A 65 9.21 13.25 -1.46
C HIS A 65 8.25 13.82 -0.41
N ARG A 66 7.01 14.09 -0.80
CA ARG A 66 5.96 14.66 0.08
C ARG A 66 5.80 13.89 1.40
N ASP A 67 6.00 12.58 1.33
CA ASP A 67 5.80 11.65 2.44
C ASP A 67 7.10 11.33 3.19
N PHE A 68 8.22 12.00 2.88
CA PHE A 68 9.50 11.76 3.54
C PHE A 68 9.39 11.95 5.06
N GLU A 69 8.65 12.97 5.51
CA GLU A 69 8.39 13.23 6.92
C GLU A 69 7.68 12.05 7.61
N LEU A 70 6.81 11.32 6.91
CA LEU A 70 6.15 10.13 7.47
C LEU A 70 7.11 8.97 7.70
N LEU A 71 8.18 8.90 6.91
CA LEU A 71 9.25 7.91 7.05
C LEU A 71 10.31 8.35 8.07
N ALA A 72 10.51 9.66 8.22
CA ALA A 72 11.46 10.26 9.15
C ALA A 72 10.93 10.33 10.59
N ILE A 73 9.61 10.38 10.78
CA ILE A 73 8.99 10.19 12.09
C ILE A 73 9.33 8.78 12.57
N ASP A 74 9.97 8.69 13.73
CA ASP A 74 10.32 7.45 14.43
C ASP A 74 9.08 6.69 14.96
N ALA A 75 8.13 6.40 14.05
CA ALA A 75 6.99 5.52 14.27
C ALA A 75 7.39 4.04 14.25
N VAL A 76 8.66 3.75 13.95
CA VAL A 76 9.25 2.41 13.93
C VAL A 76 9.27 1.82 15.35
N SER A 77 9.25 2.63 16.40
CA SER A 77 9.46 2.18 17.79
C SER A 77 8.45 1.14 18.32
N GLU A 78 7.15 1.21 18.01
CA GLU A 78 6.18 0.27 18.58
C GLU A 78 5.90 -0.94 17.68
N VAL A 79 5.62 -0.70 16.39
CA VAL A 79 5.33 -1.78 15.43
C VAL A 79 6.57 -2.64 15.17
N ALA A 80 7.77 -2.05 15.14
CA ALA A 80 9.00 -2.83 15.02
C ALA A 80 9.42 -3.50 16.33
N ARG A 81 8.64 -3.43 17.42
CA ARG A 81 8.84 -4.31 18.59
C ARG A 81 7.81 -5.43 18.65
N ASP A 82 6.84 -5.46 17.72
CA ASP A 82 5.83 -6.51 17.68
C ASP A 82 6.43 -7.84 17.15
N PRO A 83 6.48 -8.90 17.97
CA PRO A 83 7.00 -10.20 17.54
C PRO A 83 6.18 -10.82 16.39
N ALA A 84 4.88 -10.54 16.31
CA ALA A 84 4.03 -11.02 15.22
C ALA A 84 4.40 -10.34 13.89
N PHE A 85 4.70 -9.05 13.93
CA PHE A 85 5.20 -8.30 12.78
C PHE A 85 6.55 -8.83 12.30
N TYR A 86 7.47 -9.13 13.22
CA TYR A 86 8.76 -9.73 12.86
C TYR A 86 8.62 -11.11 12.21
N ALA A 87 7.77 -11.98 12.75
CA ALA A 87 7.54 -13.30 12.17
C ALA A 87 6.95 -13.23 10.75
N TRP A 88 6.05 -12.28 10.51
CA TRP A 88 5.53 -12.00 9.17
C TRP A 88 6.59 -11.44 8.22
N LEU A 89 7.41 -10.48 8.70
CA LEU A 89 8.45 -9.84 7.90
C LEU A 89 9.52 -10.84 7.46
N THR A 90 9.95 -11.74 8.34
CA THR A 90 10.92 -12.79 8.01
C THR A 90 10.37 -13.78 7.00
N ALA A 91 9.11 -14.21 7.16
CA ALA A 91 8.46 -15.11 6.21
C ALA A 91 8.36 -14.48 4.80
N ARG A 92 8.12 -13.16 4.71
CA ARG A 92 8.08 -12.44 3.45
C ARG A 92 9.45 -12.29 2.80
N ALA A 93 10.49 -12.04 3.59
CA ALA A 93 11.87 -11.94 3.10
C ALA A 93 12.35 -13.28 2.51
N GLU A 94 11.99 -14.41 3.13
CA GLU A 94 12.29 -15.75 2.62
C GLU A 94 11.54 -16.08 1.33
N ALA A 95 10.31 -15.58 1.17
CA ALA A 95 9.48 -15.78 -0.01
C ALA A 95 9.94 -14.98 -1.25
N GLN A 96 10.83 -14.00 -1.08
CA GLN A 96 11.27 -13.11 -2.16
C GLN A 96 12.78 -13.29 -2.44
N PRO A 97 13.15 -14.15 -3.40
CA PRO A 97 14.56 -14.39 -3.71
C PRO A 97 15.22 -13.09 -4.18
N GLY A 98 16.24 -12.65 -3.43
CA GLY A 98 16.99 -11.41 -3.69
C GLY A 98 16.71 -10.25 -2.72
N ALA A 99 15.71 -10.36 -1.84
CA ALA A 99 15.56 -9.45 -0.71
C ALA A 99 16.60 -9.81 0.35
N GLY A 100 17.66 -9.00 0.48
CA GLY A 100 18.70 -9.21 1.49
C GLY A 100 18.08 -9.36 2.89
N ASN A 101 18.60 -10.29 3.68
CA ASN A 101 18.17 -10.47 5.07
C ASN A 101 18.31 -9.13 5.81
N PRO A 102 17.27 -8.60 6.48
CA PRO A 102 17.33 -7.33 7.21
C PRO A 102 18.36 -7.34 8.35
N ARG A 103 18.87 -8.50 8.75
CA ARG A 103 20.00 -8.65 9.70
C ARG A 103 21.37 -8.29 9.09
N SER A 104 21.43 -8.03 7.78
CA SER A 104 22.64 -7.69 7.03
C SER A 104 22.76 -6.17 6.87
N LEU A 105 22.59 -5.42 7.95
CA LEU A 105 23.05 -4.03 7.97
C LEU A 105 24.58 -4.07 7.81
N PRO A 106 25.18 -3.29 6.88
CA PRO A 106 26.63 -3.22 6.78
C PRO A 106 27.18 -2.71 8.12
N SER A 107 27.97 -3.55 8.79
CA SER A 107 28.80 -3.18 9.92
C SER A 107 29.91 -2.27 9.40
N ASP A 108 29.62 -0.98 9.23
CA ASP A 108 30.62 0.05 9.03
C ASP A 108 31.44 0.26 10.31
N ALA A 109 32.27 -0.74 10.62
CA ALA A 109 33.49 -0.58 11.38
C ALA A 109 34.63 -0.61 10.35
N LYS A 110 34.87 0.55 9.75
CA LYS A 110 36.05 0.84 8.93
C LYS A 110 37.32 0.56 9.75
N ALA A 111 37.92 -0.61 9.58
CA ALA A 111 39.33 -0.79 9.91
C ALA A 111 40.16 0.05 8.92
N PRO A 112 41.15 0.83 9.38
CA PRO A 112 41.88 1.73 8.52
C PRO A 112 42.69 0.98 7.46
N ALA A 113 42.85 1.66 6.33
CA ALA A 113 43.39 1.16 5.09
C ALA A 113 44.87 0.74 5.17
N ASP A 114 45.21 -0.11 4.20
CA ASP A 114 46.53 -0.32 3.62
C ASP A 114 47.47 -1.32 4.32
N ALA A 115 47.48 -2.53 3.78
CA ALA A 115 48.71 -3.26 3.54
C ALA A 115 48.52 -4.07 2.25
N THR A 116 48.99 -3.49 1.15
CA THR A 116 49.42 -4.23 -0.03
C THR A 116 50.28 -5.42 0.40
N GLN A 117 49.88 -6.67 0.12
CA GLN A 117 50.81 -7.78 -0.10
C GLN A 117 50.15 -8.97 -0.83
N THR A 118 50.87 -9.39 -1.85
CA THR A 118 50.66 -10.39 -2.91
C THR A 118 50.41 -11.83 -2.42
N PRO A 119 49.83 -12.71 -3.27
CA PRO A 119 49.63 -14.11 -2.92
C PRO A 119 50.97 -14.87 -3.05
N GLU A 120 51.62 -15.18 -1.94
CA GLU A 120 52.75 -16.10 -1.93
C GLU A 120 52.25 -17.51 -1.54
N THR A 121 52.30 -18.41 -2.51
CA THR A 121 52.27 -19.86 -2.29
C THR A 121 53.60 -20.26 -1.65
N SER A 122 53.59 -21.00 -0.54
CA SER A 122 54.78 -21.73 -0.11
C SER A 122 54.44 -22.98 0.70
N ASP A 123 55.23 -23.99 0.36
CA ASP A 123 55.08 -25.41 0.50
C ASP A 123 55.40 -25.94 1.92
N ALA A 124 55.17 -27.25 2.09
CA ALA A 124 55.26 -28.13 3.25
C ALA A 124 56.53 -28.02 4.15
N PRO A 125 56.49 -28.66 5.34
CA PRO A 125 57.04 -30.02 5.45
C PRO A 125 56.08 -31.10 5.97
#